data_AF-A0A3C1ISD1-F1
#
_entry.id   AF-A0A3C1ISD1-F1
#
_cell.length_a   1.000
_cell.length_b   1.000
_cell.length_c   1.000
_cell.angle_alpha   90.00
_cell.angle_beta   90.00
_cell.angle_gamma   90.00
#
_symmetry.space_group_name_H-M   'P 1'
#
loop_
_entity.id
_entity.type
_entity.pdbx_description
1 polymer ?
#
loop_
_entity_poly.entity_id
_entity_poly.type
_entity_poly.pdbx_seq_one_letter_code
_entity_poly.pdbx_strand_id
1 'polypeptide(L)'
;SNNIIDQCVAQGVPFAREYGGLLANRSFGGAQVSRTFYAKGQTGQQLLLGAYSSLNRQINKGTVKSYVRREMLDLVVVDGRARGIIVRNLITGEIERYAAHAVVVATGGYGRVFFLSTNAMGCNGSVAVQCYKHGAYLSNLCFTQIHPTCIPKHGENQSKLTLMSESLRNDGRIWVPKKK
;
A
#
# COMPACT_ATOMS: atom_id res chain seq x y z
N SER A 1 1.37 1.77 -19.22
CA SER A 1 2.74 2.09 -18.77
C SER A 1 3.52 0.79 -18.71
N ASN A 2 4.28 0.47 -19.76
CA ASN A 2 4.96 -0.83 -19.87
C ASN A 2 6.33 -0.83 -19.17
N ASN A 3 6.84 0.34 -18.77
CA ASN A 3 8.22 0.47 -18.27
C ASN A 3 8.34 0.35 -16.75
N ILE A 4 7.22 0.23 -16.01
CA ILE A 4 7.27 0.21 -14.54
C ILE A 4 8.00 -1.02 -14.00
N ILE A 5 7.87 -2.16 -14.67
CA ILE A 5 8.57 -3.39 -14.30
C ILE A 5 10.06 -3.24 -14.55
N ASP A 6 10.45 -2.68 -15.70
CA ASP A 6 11.86 -2.39 -16.02
C ASP A 6 12.46 -1.41 -15.03
N GLN A 7 11.71 -0.38 -14.61
CA GLN A 7 12.14 0.53 -13.56
C GLN A 7 12.38 -0.21 -12.24
N CYS A 8 11.47 -1.09 -11.83
CA CYS A 8 11.65 -1.87 -10.61
C CYS A 8 12.86 -2.82 -10.71
N VAL A 9 13.10 -3.45 -11.86
CA VAL A 9 14.32 -4.24 -12.11
C VAL A 9 15.56 -3.38 -11.99
N ALA A 10 15.57 -2.18 -12.59
CA ALA A 10 16.69 -1.24 -12.50
C ALA A 10 16.92 -0.73 -11.06
N GLN A 11 15.88 -0.69 -10.24
CA GLN A 11 15.96 -0.40 -8.80
C GLN A 11 16.43 -1.60 -7.96
N GLY A 12 16.74 -2.74 -8.59
CA GLY A 12 17.25 -3.94 -7.94
C GLY A 12 16.18 -4.85 -7.36
N VAL A 13 14.91 -4.71 -7.75
CA VAL A 13 13.84 -5.62 -7.30
C VAL A 13 14.08 -7.02 -7.89
N PRO A 14 14.25 -8.06 -7.05
CA PRO A 14 14.59 -9.40 -7.50
C PRO A 14 13.34 -10.16 -7.96
N PHE A 15 12.77 -9.76 -9.09
CA PHE A 15 11.71 -10.53 -9.74
C PHE A 15 12.20 -11.93 -10.13
N ALA A 16 11.26 -12.88 -10.12
CA ALA A 16 11.50 -14.25 -10.57
C ALA A 16 11.98 -14.24 -12.03
N ARG A 17 12.91 -15.14 -12.32
CA ARG A 17 13.47 -15.33 -13.65
C ARG A 17 13.38 -16.78 -14.06
N GLU A 18 13.20 -17.01 -15.35
CA GLU A 18 13.35 -18.33 -15.95
C GLU A 18 14.84 -18.68 -16.07
N TYR A 19 15.14 -19.93 -16.45
CA TYR A 19 16.52 -20.39 -16.58
C TYR A 19 17.34 -19.53 -17.57
N GLY A 20 16.72 -19.04 -18.64
CA GLY A 20 17.33 -18.13 -19.61
C GLY A 20 17.55 -16.69 -19.11
N GLY A 21 17.20 -16.39 -17.85
CA GLY A 21 17.39 -15.06 -17.25
C GLY A 21 16.31 -14.04 -17.58
N LEU A 22 15.33 -14.37 -18.43
CA LEU A 22 14.16 -13.52 -18.69
C LEU A 22 13.23 -13.49 -17.46
N LEU A 23 12.45 -12.42 -17.33
CA LEU A 23 11.48 -12.28 -16.24
C LEU A 23 10.37 -13.31 -16.38
N ALA A 24 10.10 -14.04 -15.29
CA ALA A 24 9.05 -15.03 -15.22
C ALA A 24 7.72 -14.40 -14.79
N ASN A 25 6.64 -14.87 -15.40
CA ASN A 25 5.27 -14.50 -15.04
C ASN A 25 4.50 -15.69 -14.50
N ARG A 26 3.46 -15.40 -13.71
CA ARG A 26 2.49 -16.40 -13.26
C ARG A 26 1.06 -15.98 -13.56
N SER A 27 0.15 -16.96 -13.54
CA SER A 27 -1.29 -16.69 -13.53
C SER A 27 -1.71 -16.13 -12.16
N PHE A 28 -2.64 -15.17 -12.15
CA PHE A 28 -3.17 -14.55 -10.95
C PHE A 28 -4.53 -13.88 -11.25
N GLY A 29 -5.46 -13.92 -10.30
CA GLY A 29 -6.70 -13.12 -10.35
C GLY A 29 -7.61 -13.38 -11.56
N GLY A 30 -7.73 -14.63 -12.01
CA GLY A 30 -8.63 -15.01 -13.11
C GLY A 30 -8.19 -14.54 -14.50
N ALA A 31 -6.99 -13.99 -14.66
CA ALA A 31 -6.45 -13.64 -15.97
C ALA A 31 -6.14 -14.89 -16.80
N GLN A 32 -6.59 -14.92 -18.05
CA GLN A 32 -6.34 -16.03 -18.99
C GLN A 32 -4.89 -16.10 -19.48
N VAL A 33 -4.13 -15.01 -19.35
CA VAL A 33 -2.72 -14.92 -19.74
C VAL A 33 -1.84 -14.64 -18.52
N SER A 34 -0.71 -15.35 -18.42
CA SER A 34 0.30 -15.16 -17.36
C SER A 34 1.06 -13.86 -17.59
N ARG A 35 0.68 -12.81 -16.85
CA ARG A 35 1.27 -11.47 -16.94
C ARG A 35 1.66 -10.85 -15.60
N THR A 36 1.55 -11.61 -14.52
CA THR A 36 1.84 -11.11 -13.17
C THR A 36 3.28 -11.42 -12.82
N PHE A 37 4.13 -10.38 -12.80
CA PHE A 37 5.48 -10.43 -12.28
C PHE A 37 5.46 -10.63 -10.75
N TYR A 38 6.40 -11.42 -10.23
CA TYR A 38 6.42 -11.78 -8.83
C TYR A 38 7.85 -11.98 -8.30
N ALA A 39 8.03 -11.82 -6.99
CA ALA A 39 9.25 -12.20 -6.27
C ALA A 39 8.85 -13.19 -5.18
N LYS A 40 8.70 -14.46 -5.57
CA LYS A 40 8.10 -15.53 -4.74
C LYS A 40 6.78 -15.03 -4.09
N GLY A 41 6.61 -15.24 -2.78
CA GLY A 41 5.49 -14.74 -1.99
C GLY A 41 5.66 -13.34 -1.40
N GLN A 42 6.71 -12.61 -1.79
CA GLN A 42 7.15 -11.36 -1.13
C GLN A 42 7.26 -10.17 -2.10
N THR A 43 6.59 -10.22 -3.25
CA THR A 43 6.64 -9.17 -4.29
C THR A 43 6.46 -7.75 -3.72
N GLY A 44 5.43 -7.54 -2.88
CA GLY A 44 5.17 -6.22 -2.29
C GLY A 44 6.29 -5.71 -1.37
N GLN A 45 6.89 -6.61 -0.58
CA GLN A 45 8.03 -6.26 0.28
C GLN A 45 9.25 -5.88 -0.56
N GLN A 46 9.54 -6.63 -1.61
CA GLN A 46 10.68 -6.36 -2.50
C GLN A 46 10.51 -5.04 -3.26
N LEU A 47 9.30 -4.76 -3.76
CA LEU A 47 8.97 -3.47 -4.37
C LEU A 47 9.17 -2.30 -3.39
N LEU A 48 8.70 -2.45 -2.14
CA LEU A 48 8.87 -1.44 -1.11
C LEU A 48 10.35 -1.17 -0.82
N LEU A 49 11.16 -2.22 -0.69
CA LEU A 49 12.60 -2.09 -0.43
C LEU A 49 13.32 -1.39 -1.60
N GLY A 50 12.99 -1.72 -2.85
CA GLY A 50 13.55 -1.05 -4.03
C GLY A 50 13.20 0.44 -4.10
N ALA A 51 11.94 0.78 -3.85
CA ALA A 51 11.49 2.17 -3.77
C ALA A 51 12.12 2.93 -2.60
N TYR A 52 12.21 2.30 -1.43
CA TYR A 52 12.82 2.89 -0.23
C TYR A 52 14.31 3.13 -0.39
N SER A 53 15.05 2.20 -0.99
CA SER A 53 16.46 2.37 -1.34
C SER A 53 16.66 3.57 -2.29
N SER A 54 15.80 3.67 -3.31
CA SER A 54 15.81 4.81 -4.23
C SER A 54 15.52 6.13 -3.53
N LEU A 55 14.56 6.16 -2.59
CA LEU A 55 14.28 7.33 -1.74
C LEU A 55 15.49 7.71 -0.88
N ASN A 56 16.12 6.74 -0.21
CA ASN A 56 17.29 7.00 0.64
C ASN A 56 18.45 7.60 -0.14
N ARG A 57 18.65 7.18 -1.40
CA ARG A 57 19.61 7.83 -2.29
C ARG A 57 19.28 9.31 -2.52
N GLN A 58 18.01 9.66 -2.69
CA GLN A 58 17.60 11.06 -2.88
C GLN A 58 17.74 11.89 -1.60
N ILE A 59 17.48 11.28 -0.44
CA ILE A 59 17.73 11.88 0.87
C ILE A 59 19.22 12.16 1.06
N ASN A 60 20.09 11.19 0.75
CA ASN A 60 21.54 11.35 0.86
C ASN A 60 22.09 12.42 -0.11
N LYS A 61 21.42 12.62 -1.25
CA LYS A 61 21.72 13.71 -2.20
C LYS A 61 21.18 15.08 -1.77
N GLY A 62 20.44 15.17 -0.66
CA GLY A 62 19.83 16.42 -0.18
C GLY A 62 18.60 16.87 -0.98
N THR A 63 18.19 16.13 -2.01
CA THR A 63 17.02 16.47 -2.85
C THR A 63 15.67 16.21 -2.18
N VAL A 64 15.66 15.35 -1.15
CA VAL A 64 14.45 15.00 -0.39
C VAL A 64 14.73 15.14 1.10
N LYS A 65 13.85 15.84 1.81
CA LYS A 65 13.84 15.89 3.27
C LYS A 65 12.77 14.95 3.81
N SER A 66 13.18 13.96 4.59
CA SER A 66 12.28 12.97 5.18
C SER A 66 11.88 13.36 6.61
N TYR A 67 10.59 13.27 6.90
CA TYR A 67 10.02 13.52 8.22
C TYR A 67 9.30 12.26 8.69
N VAL A 68 10.02 11.38 9.39
CA VAL A 68 9.46 10.11 9.91
C VAL A 68 8.65 10.34 11.18
N ARG A 69 7.69 9.46 11.50
CA ARG A 69 6.87 9.56 12.73
C ARG A 69 6.10 10.89 12.86
N ARG A 70 5.58 11.40 11.74
CA ARG A 70 4.64 12.51 11.67
C ARG A 70 3.28 11.99 11.22
N GLU A 71 2.22 12.40 11.91
CA GLU A 71 0.85 12.07 11.54
C GLU A 71 0.13 13.34 11.08
N MET A 72 -0.44 13.33 9.88
CA MET A 72 -1.19 14.47 9.36
C MET A 72 -2.51 14.63 10.11
N LEU A 73 -2.72 15.84 10.63
CA LEU A 73 -3.95 16.22 11.32
C LEU A 73 -4.92 16.91 10.36
N ASP A 74 -4.40 17.82 9.52
CA ASP A 74 -5.24 18.65 8.67
C ASP A 74 -4.53 19.13 7.39
N LEU A 75 -5.34 19.48 6.37
CA LEU A 75 -4.89 20.08 5.12
C LEU A 75 -5.04 21.61 5.22
N VAL A 76 -4.03 22.36 4.77
CA VAL A 76 -4.12 23.82 4.68
C VAL A 76 -4.55 24.20 3.27
N VAL A 77 -5.70 24.86 3.14
CA VAL A 77 -6.22 25.38 1.87
C VAL A 77 -6.27 26.90 1.91
N VAL A 78 -5.71 27.55 0.88
CA VAL A 78 -5.75 29.00 0.70
C VAL A 78 -6.17 29.28 -0.74
N ASP A 79 -7.18 30.13 -0.92
CA ASP A 79 -7.78 30.46 -2.23
C ASP A 79 -8.16 29.22 -3.05
N GLY A 80 -8.76 28.23 -2.39
CA GLY A 80 -9.16 26.95 -3.00
C GLY A 80 -8.00 26.03 -3.40
N ARG A 81 -6.76 26.34 -3.02
CA ARG A 81 -5.56 25.54 -3.34
C ARG A 81 -4.96 24.94 -2.08
N ALA A 82 -4.56 23.67 -2.14
CA ALA A 82 -3.77 23.04 -1.08
C ALA A 82 -2.39 23.70 -0.98
N ARG A 83 -2.10 24.33 0.16
CA ARG A 83 -0.86 25.08 0.44
C ARG A 83 0.00 24.51 1.55
N GLY A 84 -0.37 23.37 2.10
CA GLY A 84 0.41 22.74 3.14
C GLY A 84 -0.38 21.75 3.98
N ILE A 85 0.23 21.30 5.06
CA ILE A 85 -0.34 20.36 6.00
C ILE A 85 0.00 20.77 7.44
N ILE A 86 -0.89 20.42 8.35
CA ILE A 86 -0.67 20.44 9.79
C ILE A 86 -0.43 19.01 10.23
N VAL A 87 0.63 18.77 10.99
CA VAL A 87 0.97 17.42 11.45
C VAL A 87 1.31 17.41 12.93
N ARG A 88 1.17 16.24 13.55
CA ARG A 88 1.64 15.95 14.91
C ARG A 88 2.92 15.15 14.85
N ASN A 89 3.93 15.57 15.61
CA ASN A 89 5.12 14.77 15.87
C ASN A 89 4.77 13.66 16.87
N LEU A 90 4.90 12.40 16.47
CA LEU A 90 4.53 11.25 17.31
C LEU A 90 5.58 10.92 18.38
N ILE A 91 6.72 11.61 18.39
CA ILE A 91 7.76 11.47 19.40
C ILE A 91 7.58 12.55 20.47
N THR A 92 7.49 13.83 20.06
CA THR A 92 7.45 14.98 20.98
C THR A 92 6.02 15.42 21.33
N GLY A 93 5.04 15.07 20.51
CA GLY A 93 3.66 15.53 20.64
C GLY A 93 3.38 16.90 20.03
N GLU A 94 4.41 17.62 19.59
CA GLU A 94 4.31 18.97 19.03
C GLU A 94 3.52 19.02 17.73
N ILE A 95 2.86 20.15 17.50
CA ILE A 95 2.13 20.44 16.27
C ILE A 95 3.04 21.23 15.32
N GLU A 96 3.36 20.63 14.18
CA GLU A 96 4.24 21.18 13.16
C GLU A 96 3.42 21.65 11.95
N ARG A 97 3.92 22.67 11.24
CA ARG A 97 3.28 23.23 10.04
C ARG A 97 4.23 23.14 8.86
N TYR A 98 3.76 22.62 7.74
CA TYR A 98 4.56 22.48 6.52
C TYR A 98 3.86 23.16 5.36
N ALA A 99 4.45 24.25 4.85
CA ALA A 99 3.97 24.94 3.66
C ALA A 99 4.52 24.29 2.38
N ALA A 100 3.70 24.21 1.35
CA ALA A 100 4.08 23.66 0.06
C ALA A 100 3.26 24.26 -1.09
N HIS A 101 3.84 24.30 -2.29
CA HIS A 101 3.11 24.71 -3.50
C HIS A 101 2.15 23.62 -4.01
N ALA A 102 2.42 22.36 -3.68
CA ALA A 102 1.61 21.20 -4.01
C ALA A 102 1.67 20.19 -2.87
N VAL A 103 0.56 19.50 -2.62
CA VAL A 103 0.45 18.43 -1.62
C VAL A 103 0.01 17.16 -2.33
N VAL A 104 0.78 16.09 -2.18
CA VAL A 104 0.46 14.75 -2.71
C VAL A 104 0.16 13.83 -1.54
N VAL A 105 -1.00 13.18 -1.56
CA VAL A 105 -1.46 12.28 -0.49
C VAL A 105 -1.38 10.84 -0.97
N ALA A 106 -0.61 10.02 -0.25
CA ALA A 106 -0.41 8.58 -0.52
C ALA A 106 -0.49 7.76 0.77
N THR A 107 -1.60 7.90 1.52
CA THR A 107 -1.75 7.46 2.92
C THR A 107 -2.35 6.06 3.10
N GLY A 108 -2.55 5.33 2.00
CA GLY A 108 -3.18 4.00 2.01
C GLY A 108 -4.70 4.05 1.98
N GLY A 109 -5.33 2.89 2.22
CA GLY A 109 -6.79 2.73 2.15
C GLY A 109 -7.51 2.88 3.50
N TYR A 110 -8.83 2.69 3.50
CA TYR A 110 -9.72 2.80 4.66
C TYR A 110 -10.16 1.45 5.23
N GLY A 111 -9.50 0.34 4.88
CA GLY A 111 -9.97 -1.02 5.23
C GLY A 111 -10.10 -1.32 6.73
N ARG A 112 -9.63 -0.44 7.63
CA ARG A 112 -9.85 -0.52 9.07
C ARG A 112 -11.20 -0.02 9.55
N VAL A 113 -12.06 0.50 8.66
CA VAL A 113 -13.48 0.72 9.00
C VAL A 113 -14.23 -0.61 9.23
N PHE A 114 -13.69 -1.72 8.72
CA PHE A 114 -14.21 -3.07 8.95
C PHE A 114 -13.48 -3.73 10.11
N PHE A 115 -14.23 -4.42 10.98
CA PHE A 115 -13.65 -5.09 12.15
C PHE A 115 -12.65 -6.17 11.75
N LEU A 116 -12.97 -7.03 10.77
CA LEU A 116 -12.05 -8.03 10.23
C LEU A 116 -11.43 -7.50 8.93
N SER A 117 -10.11 -7.31 8.94
CA SER A 117 -9.39 -6.76 7.80
C SER A 117 -7.98 -7.32 7.70
N THR A 118 -7.48 -7.51 6.48
CA THR A 118 -6.08 -7.86 6.22
C THR A 118 -5.16 -6.64 6.24
N ASN A 119 -5.72 -5.43 6.27
CA ASN A 119 -4.95 -4.20 6.20
C ASN A 119 -4.15 -3.95 7.49
N ALA A 120 -3.03 -3.24 7.34
CA ALA A 120 -2.27 -2.75 8.48
C ALA A 120 -3.09 -1.75 9.30
N MET A 121 -2.74 -1.58 10.58
CA MET A 121 -3.49 -0.72 11.51
C MET A 121 -3.54 0.76 11.06
N GLY A 122 -2.52 1.23 10.34
CA GLY A 122 -2.47 2.59 9.80
C GLY A 122 -3.40 2.85 8.61
N CYS A 123 -4.00 1.82 8.01
CA CYS A 123 -4.93 1.97 6.88
C CYS A 123 -6.34 2.35 7.34
N ASN A 124 -6.45 3.50 8.01
CA ASN A 124 -7.68 3.99 8.66
C ASN A 124 -8.44 5.05 7.85
N GLY A 125 -7.86 5.54 6.73
CA GLY A 125 -8.50 6.53 5.86
C GLY A 125 -8.63 7.94 6.44
N SER A 126 -8.03 8.24 7.60
CA SER A 126 -8.19 9.52 8.30
C SER A 126 -7.85 10.72 7.41
N VAL A 127 -6.70 10.67 6.71
CA VAL A 127 -6.25 11.76 5.83
C VAL A 127 -7.18 11.94 4.63
N ALA A 128 -7.70 10.86 4.06
CA ALA A 128 -8.63 10.96 2.93
C ALA A 128 -9.92 11.70 3.33
N VAL A 129 -10.42 11.43 4.54
CA VAL A 129 -11.57 12.14 5.12
C VAL A 129 -11.24 13.61 5.41
N GLN A 130 -10.03 13.93 5.91
CA GLN A 130 -9.64 15.32 6.09
C GLN A 130 -9.58 16.08 4.77
N CYS A 131 -8.98 15.49 3.73
CA CYS A 131 -9.00 16.10 2.41
C CYS A 131 -10.43 16.29 1.88
N TYR A 132 -11.33 15.34 2.11
CA TYR A 132 -12.74 15.46 1.73
C TYR A 132 -13.45 16.64 2.42
N LYS A 133 -13.20 16.84 3.71
CA LYS A 133 -13.72 18.01 4.45
C LYS A 133 -13.24 19.35 3.88
N HIS A 134 -12.08 19.36 3.22
CA HIS A 134 -11.52 20.51 2.52
C HIS A 134 -11.90 20.59 1.02
N GLY A 135 -12.95 19.87 0.62
CA GLY A 135 -13.53 19.96 -0.72
C GLY A 135 -12.94 19.00 -1.74
N ALA A 136 -12.04 18.08 -1.35
CA ALA A 136 -11.61 17.01 -2.25
C ALA A 136 -12.76 16.01 -2.46
N TYR A 137 -12.90 15.46 -3.67
CA TYR A 137 -13.88 14.42 -3.93
C TYR A 137 -13.35 13.04 -3.55
N LEU A 138 -14.23 12.20 -2.99
CA LEU A 138 -14.00 10.77 -2.83
C LEU A 138 -14.88 10.04 -3.84
N SER A 139 -14.34 9.00 -4.47
CA SER A 139 -15.06 8.22 -5.49
C SER A 139 -15.03 6.74 -5.12
N ASN A 140 -16.10 6.02 -5.46
CA ASN A 140 -16.18 4.56 -5.43
C ASN A 140 -15.87 3.90 -4.07
N LEU A 141 -16.15 4.58 -2.94
CA LEU A 141 -15.95 4.03 -1.59
C LEU A 141 -16.79 2.76 -1.32
N CYS A 142 -17.90 2.58 -2.04
CA CYS A 142 -18.72 1.38 -1.96
C CYS A 142 -18.07 0.14 -2.62
N PHE A 143 -17.09 0.32 -3.51
CA PHE A 143 -16.40 -0.78 -4.19
C PHE A 143 -15.29 -1.36 -3.32
N THR A 144 -15.68 -1.98 -2.21
CA THR A 144 -14.74 -2.65 -1.29
C THR A 144 -14.50 -4.09 -1.72
N GLN A 145 -13.24 -4.45 -1.95
CA GLN A 145 -12.86 -5.82 -2.27
C GLN A 145 -12.76 -6.69 -1.01
N ILE A 146 -13.41 -7.86 -1.03
CA ILE A 146 -13.26 -8.89 -0.01
C ILE A 146 -12.33 -9.98 -0.56
N HIS A 147 -11.22 -10.23 0.13
CA HIS A 147 -10.33 -11.31 -0.25
C HIS A 147 -10.89 -12.67 0.20
N PRO A 148 -10.91 -13.71 -0.65
CA PRO A 148 -11.55 -14.99 -0.33
C PRO A 148 -10.81 -15.80 0.75
N THR A 149 -9.50 -15.61 0.91
CA THR A 149 -8.66 -16.43 1.81
C THR A 149 -7.84 -15.59 2.78
N CYS A 150 -7.97 -15.86 4.08
CA CYS A 150 -7.10 -15.36 5.15
C CYS A 150 -6.96 -16.40 6.27
N ILE A 151 -5.92 -16.28 7.09
CA ILE A 151 -5.74 -17.16 8.25
C ILE A 151 -6.88 -16.87 9.25
N PRO A 152 -7.59 -17.91 9.75
CA PRO A 152 -8.67 -17.73 10.72
C PRO A 152 -8.23 -16.96 11.97
N LYS A 153 -9.16 -16.21 12.57
CA LYS A 153 -8.91 -15.54 13.85
C LYS A 153 -8.62 -16.56 14.95
N HIS A 154 -7.66 -16.26 15.82
CA HIS A 154 -7.31 -17.07 16.99
C HIS A 154 -8.05 -16.63 18.27
N GLY A 155 -8.67 -15.44 18.27
CA GLY A 155 -9.42 -14.91 19.41
C GLY A 155 -10.41 -13.81 19.02
N GLU A 156 -11.26 -13.41 19.96
CA GLU A 156 -12.35 -12.44 19.71
C GLU A 156 -11.84 -11.01 19.51
N ASN A 157 -10.74 -10.64 20.18
CA ASN A 157 -10.15 -9.31 20.08
C ASN A 157 -9.26 -9.12 18.82
N GLN A 158 -9.10 -10.15 17.99
CA GLN A 158 -8.28 -10.09 16.80
C GLN A 158 -9.04 -9.47 15.62
N SER A 159 -8.71 -8.22 15.31
CA SER A 159 -9.28 -7.47 14.18
C SER A 159 -8.41 -7.48 12.91
N LYS A 160 -7.11 -7.82 13.03
CA LYS A 160 -6.20 -7.94 11.89
C LYS A 160 -6.01 -9.41 11.52
N LEU A 161 -6.30 -9.74 10.26
CA LEU A 161 -6.12 -11.09 9.71
C LEU A 161 -4.89 -11.14 8.81
N THR A 162 -4.24 -12.31 8.74
CA THR A 162 -3.11 -12.53 7.84
C THR A 162 -3.63 -13.01 6.49
N LEU A 163 -3.28 -12.30 5.42
CA LEU A 163 -3.64 -12.68 4.05
C LEU A 163 -3.01 -14.02 3.69
N MET A 164 -3.81 -14.91 3.08
CA MET A 164 -3.28 -16.07 2.37
C MET A 164 -3.35 -15.79 0.87
N SER A 165 -2.20 -15.78 0.19
CA SER A 165 -2.13 -15.36 -1.22
C SER A 165 -3.04 -16.20 -2.12
N GLU A 166 -3.75 -15.53 -3.02
CA GLU A 166 -4.54 -16.18 -4.07
C GLU A 166 -3.72 -17.16 -4.92
N SER A 167 -2.41 -16.93 -5.09
CA SER A 167 -1.58 -17.84 -5.88
C SER A 167 -1.55 -19.26 -5.34
N LEU A 168 -1.81 -19.45 -4.03
CA LEU A 168 -1.90 -20.78 -3.45
C LEU A 168 -3.02 -21.63 -4.08
N ARG A 169 -4.10 -20.99 -4.57
CA ARG A 169 -5.17 -21.69 -5.29
C ARG A 169 -4.75 -22.09 -6.70
N ASN A 170 -3.90 -21.29 -7.34
CA ASN A 170 -3.31 -21.63 -8.62
C ASN A 170 -2.30 -22.79 -8.49
N ASP A 171 -1.65 -22.90 -7.32
CA ASP A 171 -0.75 -24.01 -6.98
C ASP A 171 -1.50 -25.27 -6.48
N GLY A 172 -2.83 -25.35 -6.68
CA GLY A 172 -3.65 -26.54 -6.43
C GLY A 172 -4.38 -26.60 -5.09
N ARG A 173 -4.33 -25.55 -4.25
CA ARG A 173 -5.14 -25.54 -3.01
C ARG A 173 -6.61 -25.27 -3.30
N ILE A 174 -7.48 -26.18 -2.88
CA ILE A 174 -8.93 -26.08 -3.03
C ILE A 174 -9.63 -25.89 -1.69
N TRP A 175 -10.78 -25.22 -1.71
CA TRP A 175 -11.68 -25.17 -0.56
C TRP A 175 -12.53 -26.45 -0.52
N VAL A 176 -12.63 -27.06 0.65
CA VAL A 176 -13.50 -28.21 0.87
C VAL A 176 -14.50 -27.89 1.99
N PRO A 177 -15.78 -28.26 1.84
CA PRO A 177 -16.75 -28.11 2.90
C PRO A 177 -16.40 -29.04 4.06
N LYS A 178 -16.74 -28.62 5.30
CA LYS A 178 -16.48 -29.43 6.51
C LYS A 178 -17.30 -30.72 6.53
N LYS A 179 -18.48 -30.72 5.91
CA LYS A 179 -19.33 -31.90 5.71
C LYS A 179 -19.34 -32.21 4.21
N LYS A 180 -19.28 -33.50 3.87
CA LYS A 180 -19.40 -33.99 2.50
C LYS A 180 -20.77 -33.66 1.92
#